data_AF-A0A2A5T718-F1
#
_entry.id   AF-A0A2A5T718-F1
#
_cell.length_a   1.000
_cell.length_b   1.000
_cell.length_c   1.000
_cell.angle_alpha   90.00
_cell.angle_beta   90.00
_cell.angle_gamma   90.00
#
_symmetry.space_group_name_H-M   'P 1'
#
loop_
_entity.id
_entity.type
_entity.pdbx_description
1 polymer ?
#
loop_
_entity_poly.entity_id
_entity_poly.type
_entity_poly.pdbx_seq_one_letter_code
_entity_poly.pdbx_strand_id
1 'polypeptide(L)' 'MTTANVDDRKPVSEMVDEFCGCLYGDKGYISSPLEQELADKEVTLTTRVEKNMKPKVMKL' A
#
# COMPACT_ATOMS: atom_id res chain seq x y z
N MET A 1 -15.64 9.66 -19.95
CA MET A 1 -15.36 8.21 -20.08
C MET A 1 -14.22 7.88 -19.14
N THR A 2 -14.46 7.04 -18.14
CA THR A 2 -13.39 6.44 -17.32
C THR A 2 -12.92 5.18 -18.02
N THR A 3 -11.62 5.09 -18.27
CA THR A 3 -11.00 3.88 -18.80
C THR A 3 -11.06 2.80 -17.73
N ALA A 4 -11.72 1.67 -18.02
CA ALA A 4 -11.91 0.57 -17.07
C ALA A 4 -10.61 -0.15 -16.64
N ASN A 5 -9.48 0.19 -17.25
CA ASN A 5 -8.17 -0.43 -17.01
C ASN A 5 -7.17 0.58 -16.41
N VAL A 6 -7.59 1.30 -15.37
CA VAL A 6 -6.70 2.16 -14.59
C VAL A 6 -6.38 1.44 -13.30
N ASP A 7 -5.10 1.23 -13.03
CA ASP A 7 -4.61 0.71 -11.76
C ASP A 7 -4.87 1.77 -10.67
N ASP A 8 -5.76 1.43 -9.76
CA ASP A 8 -6.22 2.25 -8.64
C ASP A 8 -5.16 2.46 -7.56
N ARG A 9 -4.01 1.76 -7.63
CA ARG A 9 -2.88 1.97 -6.72
C ARG A 9 -2.06 3.21 -7.06
N LYS A 10 -2.12 3.68 -8.31
CA LYS A 10 -1.36 4.87 -8.77
C LYS A 10 -1.64 6.14 -7.97
N PRO A 11 -2.91 6.53 -7.71
CA PRO A 11 -3.18 7.75 -6.95
C PRO A 11 -2.87 7.63 -5.45
N VAL A 12 -2.66 6.41 -4.92
CA VAL A 12 -2.49 6.19 -3.48
C VAL A 12 -1.26 6.94 -2.93
N SER A 13 -0.19 7.01 -3.71
CA SER A 13 1.02 7.75 -3.33
C SER A 13 0.75 9.25 -3.17
N GLU A 14 0.05 9.86 -4.13
CA GLU A 14 -0.30 11.29 -4.10
C GLU A 14 -1.29 11.59 -2.96
N MET A 15 -2.21 10.67 -2.67
CA MET A 15 -3.19 10.82 -1.58
C MET A 15 -2.54 10.88 -0.19
N VAL A 16 -1.31 10.39 -0.04
CA VAL A 16 -0.62 10.36 1.25
C VAL A 16 0.51 11.38 1.38
N ASP A 17 0.69 12.30 0.43
CA ASP A 17 1.80 13.27 0.44
C ASP A 17 1.86 14.16 1.70
N GLU A 18 0.71 14.41 2.33
CA GLU A 18 0.61 15.18 3.58
C GLU A 18 0.11 14.33 4.76
N PHE A 19 0.18 13.00 4.63
CA PHE A 19 -0.28 12.05 5.64
C PHE A 19 0.91 11.29 6.24
N CYS A 20 0.90 11.14 7.57
CA CYS A 20 1.83 10.28 8.29
C CYS A 20 1.05 9.26 9.12
N GLY A 21 1.57 8.03 9.25
CA GLY A 21 0.95 6.99 10.08
C GLY A 21 0.66 5.71 9.32
N CYS A 22 -0.53 5.14 9.49
CA CYS A 22 -0.87 3.83 8.93
C CYS A 22 -2.03 3.91 7.91
N LEU A 23 -1.81 3.28 6.75
CA LEU A 23 -2.83 3.11 5.71
C LEU A 23 -3.31 1.66 5.74
N TYR A 24 -4.61 1.44 5.89
CA TYR A 24 -5.20 0.09 5.85
C TYR A 24 -5.76 -0.19 4.46
N GLY A 25 -5.19 -1.20 3.80
CA GLY A 25 -5.56 -1.58 2.44
C GLY A 25 -6.10 -3.00 2.34
N ASP A 26 -6.90 -3.23 1.31
CA ASP A 26 -7.31 -4.58 0.94
C ASP A 26 -6.14 -5.42 0.42
N LYS A 27 -6.38 -6.72 0.30
CA LYS A 27 -5.38 -7.69 -0.17
C LYS A 27 -4.85 -7.36 -1.58
N GLY A 28 -5.62 -6.68 -2.42
CA GLY A 28 -5.18 -6.22 -3.75
C GLY A 28 -4.06 -5.19 -3.74
N TYR A 29 -3.83 -4.52 -2.61
CA TYR A 29 -2.77 -3.53 -2.43
C TYR A 29 -1.44 -4.13 -1.97
N ILE A 30 -1.35 -5.46 -1.80
CA ILE A 30 -0.07 -6.14 -1.51
C ILE A 30 0.85 -5.95 -2.72
N SER A 31 1.80 -5.03 -2.60
CA SER A 31 2.73 -4.66 -3.66
C SER A 31 4.01 -4.11 -3.04
N SER A 32 5.15 -4.77 -3.26
CA SER A 32 6.43 -4.33 -2.70
C SER A 32 6.81 -2.90 -3.11
N PRO A 33 6.63 -2.47 -4.38
CA PRO A 33 6.88 -1.08 -4.77
C PRO A 33 5.99 -0.07 -4.04
N LEU A 34 4.68 -0.35 -3.92
CA LEU A 34 3.74 0.55 -3.25
C LEU A 34 4.09 0.71 -1.77
N GLU A 35 4.45 -0.39 -1.12
CA GLU A 35 4.84 -0.36 0.29
C GLU A 35 6.14 0.44 0.52
N GLN A 36 7.11 0.34 -0.39
CA GLN A 36 8.34 1.15 -0.34
C GLN A 36 8.05 2.64 -0.52
N GLU A 37 7.26 2.98 -1.52
CA GLU A 37 6.88 4.37 -1.80
C GLU A 37 6.13 5.02 -0.64
N LEU A 38 5.25 4.26 0.04
CA LEU A 38 4.56 4.72 1.23
C LEU A 38 5.50 4.84 2.44
N ALA A 39 6.42 3.88 2.61
CA ALA A 39 7.38 3.91 3.71
C ALA A 39 8.33 5.12 3.62
N ASP A 40 8.73 5.52 2.40
CA ASP A 40 9.54 6.72 2.15
C ASP A 40 8.82 8.02 2.59
N LYS A 41 7.47 7.98 2.66
CA LYS A 41 6.62 9.06 3.15
C LYS A 41 6.19 8.91 4.61
N GLU A 42 6.86 8.03 5.37
CA GLU A 42 6.51 7.70 6.76
C GLU A 42 5.10 7.11 6.92
N VAL A 43 4.60 6.45 5.87
CA VAL A 43 3.30 5.76 5.86
C VAL A 43 3.50 4.26 5.84
N THR A 44 2.96 3.58 6.84
CA THR A 44 2.97 2.12 6.94
C THR A 44 1.70 1.54 6.31
N LEU A 45 1.84 0.82 5.20
CA LEU A 45 0.74 0.08 4.59
C LEU A 45 0.47 -1.23 5.35
N THR A 46 -0.72 -1.34 5.95
CA THR A 46 -1.21 -2.54 6.62
C THR A 46 -2.27 -3.20 5.76
N THR A 47 -1.98 -4.41 5.27
CA THR A 47 -2.96 -5.23 4.52
C THR A 47 -3.23 -6.54 5.25
N ARG A 48 -4.26 -7.26 4.81
CA ARG A 48 -4.36 -8.69 5.14
C ARG A 48 -3.20 -9.44 4.48
N VAL A 49 -2.67 -10.45 5.17
CA VAL A 49 -1.64 -11.33 4.61
C VAL A 49 -2.21 -12.31 3.60
N GLU A 50 -1.45 -12.59 2.54
CA GLU A 50 -1.77 -13.65 1.60
C GLU A 50 -1.20 -15.00 2.05
N LYS A 51 -1.98 -16.07 1.87
CA LYS A 51 -1.63 -17.44 2.29
C LYS A 51 -0.27 -17.95 1.81
N ASN A 52 0.23 -17.42 0.67
CA ASN A 52 1.49 -17.83 0.05
C ASN A 52 2.62 -16.79 0.23
N MET A 53 2.40 -15.75 1.04
CA MET A 53 3.40 -14.72 1.28
C MET A 53 4.46 -15.24 2.25
N LYS A 54 5.73 -14.89 2.02
CA LYS A 54 6.77 -15.14 3.02
C LYS A 54 6.44 -14.36 4.30
N PRO A 55 6.70 -14.92 5.49
CA PRO A 55 6.49 -14.21 6.75
C PRO A 55 7.25 -12.89 6.73
N LYS A 56 6.53 -11.79 6.97
CA LYS A 56 7.11 -10.47 7.11
C LYS A 56 7.19 -10.14 8.60
N VAL A 57 8.35 -9.72 9.05
CA VAL A 57 8.54 -9.32 10.45
C VAL A 57 7.80 -8.01 10.65
N MET A 58 6.72 -8.04 11.42
CA MET A 58 6.00 -6.84 11.83
C MET A 58 6.70 -6.29 13.06
N LYS A 59 7.11 -5.01 13.01
CA LYS A 59 7.56 -4.31 14.21
C LYS A 59 6.32 -3.95 15.03
N LEU A 60 6.36 -4.26 16.32
CA LEU A 60 5.35 -3.88 17.30
C LEU A 60 5.62 -2.45 17.79
#